data_AF-A0A8H5LUH2-F1
#
_entry.id   AF-A0A8H5LUH2-F1
#
_cell.length_a   1.000
_cell.length_b   1.000
_cell.length_c   1.000
_cell.angle_alpha   90.00
_cell.angle_beta   90.00
_cell.angle_gamma   90.00
#
_symmetry.space_group_name_H-M   'P 1'
#
loop_
_entity.id
_entity.type
_entity.pdbx_description
1 polymer ?
#
loop_
_entity_poly.entity_id
_entity_poly.type
_entity_poly.pdbx_seq_one_letter_code
_entity_poly.pdbx_strand_id
1 'polypeptide(L)'
;MVASSPSAYPHLSSSALDDLQADLTILLHQTLSHRSLHPKNLGILPKKKSWLLNLDVLVLSDAGNILDALFMASRAALWDTRVPRTRGVEYKARPQKAGGDTTAQGGRGDMDVDEDTQSGFDTRTIHKATDFELPDYWDEGEPLDGRAQWPVSVTLNLEHPIHFLDATAQEEAATPLRLLLAFSFPSPASPVMQAMRMLGPGELAPSHLKELVKVGEQYAREISTALNSKLKEEDIRRNQKAREIFELHR
;
A
#
# COMPACT_ATOMS: atom_id res chain seq x y z
N MET A 1 7.91 -5.92 6.45
CA MET A 1 8.96 -5.93 7.49
C MET A 1 10.23 -5.34 6.91
N VAL A 2 11.10 -4.72 7.71
CA VAL A 2 12.48 -4.39 7.28
C VAL A 2 13.42 -5.36 7.96
N ALA A 3 14.25 -6.04 7.17
CA ALA A 3 15.33 -6.87 7.64
C ALA A 3 16.65 -6.30 7.12
N SER A 4 17.70 -6.36 7.94
CA SER A 4 19.04 -5.93 7.55
C SER A 4 19.99 -7.10 7.64
N SER A 5 20.72 -7.36 6.56
CA SER A 5 21.77 -8.37 6.57
C SER A 5 22.89 -7.93 7.53
N PRO A 6 23.50 -8.84 8.32
CA PRO A 6 24.70 -8.52 9.11
C PRO A 6 25.87 -8.00 8.28
N SER A 7 25.90 -8.30 6.97
CA SER A 7 26.88 -7.74 6.03
C SER A 7 26.73 -6.23 5.82
N ALA A 8 25.53 -5.68 6.00
CA ALA A 8 25.27 -4.26 5.83
C ALA A 8 25.85 -3.43 6.99
N TYR A 9 25.86 -4.00 8.19
CA TYR A 9 26.29 -3.33 9.41
C TYR A 9 27.31 -4.17 10.18
N PRO A 10 28.56 -4.30 9.68
CA PRO A 10 29.58 -5.11 10.35
C PRO A 10 30.02 -4.54 11.71
N HIS A 11 29.71 -3.27 11.97
CA HIS A 11 30.07 -2.54 13.19
C HIS A 11 28.98 -2.55 14.26
N LEU A 12 27.74 -2.96 13.93
CA LEU A 12 26.64 -3.03 14.89
C LEU A 12 26.56 -4.42 15.53
N SER A 13 26.20 -4.47 16.81
CA SER A 13 25.82 -5.73 17.46
C SER A 13 24.48 -6.22 16.93
N SER A 14 24.20 -7.53 17.06
CA SER A 14 22.90 -8.09 16.66
C SER A 14 21.72 -7.38 17.33
N SER A 15 21.86 -7.01 18.61
CA SER A 15 20.79 -6.30 19.34
C SER A 15 20.54 -4.89 18.79
N ALA A 16 21.61 -4.13 18.52
CA ALA A 16 21.48 -2.78 17.95
C ALA A 16 20.93 -2.83 16.52
N LEU A 17 21.24 -3.89 15.78
CA LEU A 17 20.67 -4.14 14.46
C LEU A 17 19.17 -4.43 14.52
N ASP A 18 18.73 -5.24 15.49
CA ASP A 18 17.30 -5.53 15.69
C ASP A 18 16.52 -4.27 16.06
N ASP A 19 17.09 -3.41 16.93
CA ASP A 19 16.49 -2.11 17.30
C ASP A 19 16.37 -1.20 16.08
N LEU A 20 17.42 -1.10 15.26
CA LEU A 20 17.40 -0.31 14.01
C LEU A 20 16.36 -0.84 13.02
N GLN A 21 16.28 -2.16 12.83
CA GLN A 21 15.29 -2.79 11.96
C GLN A 21 13.86 -2.53 12.45
N ALA A 22 13.64 -2.56 13.76
CA ALA A 22 12.35 -2.24 14.36
C ALA A 22 11.98 -0.78 14.09
N ASP A 23 12.90 0.16 14.30
CA ASP A 23 12.68 1.59 14.05
C ASP A 23 12.35 1.89 12.58
N LEU A 24 13.11 1.29 11.64
CA LEU A 24 12.86 1.41 10.20
C LEU A 24 11.50 0.82 9.82
N THR A 25 11.16 -0.35 10.38
CA THR A 25 9.86 -0.99 10.16
C THR A 25 8.71 -0.12 10.66
N ILE A 26 8.84 0.45 11.86
CA ILE A 26 7.83 1.35 12.43
C ILE A 26 7.65 2.58 11.55
N LEU A 27 8.75 3.19 11.09
CA LEU A 27 8.71 4.39 10.25
C LEU A 27 7.99 4.12 8.91
N LEU A 28 8.38 3.04 8.21
CA LEU A 28 7.71 2.64 6.97
C LEU A 28 6.25 2.29 7.21
N HIS A 29 5.95 1.52 8.26
CA HIS A 29 4.59 1.12 8.60
C HIS A 29 3.70 2.34 8.88
N GLN A 30 4.15 3.30 9.69
CA GLN A 30 3.40 4.52 10.01
C GLN A 30 3.14 5.37 8.77
N THR A 31 4.11 5.48 7.87
CA THR A 31 3.99 6.33 6.69
C THR A 31 3.10 5.68 5.61
N LEU A 32 3.26 4.38 5.37
CA LEU A 32 2.54 3.66 4.31
C LEU A 32 1.14 3.20 4.71
N SER A 33 0.88 3.00 6.01
CA SER A 33 -0.46 2.60 6.52
C SER A 33 -1.43 3.76 6.63
N HIS A 34 -1.08 4.95 6.13
CA HIS A 34 -1.95 6.10 6.17
C HIS A 34 -3.19 5.88 5.29
N ARG A 35 -4.37 6.25 5.80
CA ARG A 35 -5.66 5.98 5.13
C ARG A 35 -5.78 6.59 3.74
N SER A 36 -5.06 7.68 3.47
CA SER A 36 -5.07 8.31 2.14
C SER A 36 -4.39 7.47 1.06
N LEU A 37 -3.56 6.51 1.46
CA LEU A 37 -2.79 5.65 0.56
C LEU A 37 -3.45 4.29 0.34
N HIS A 38 -4.60 4.02 0.98
CA HIS A 38 -5.31 2.75 0.84
C HIS A 38 -5.91 2.59 -0.57
N PRO A 39 -5.42 1.62 -1.37
CA PRO A 39 -5.99 1.32 -2.67
C PRO A 39 -7.40 0.77 -2.53
N LYS A 40 -8.30 1.20 -3.43
CA LYS A 40 -9.67 0.67 -3.46
C LYS A 40 -9.71 -0.78 -3.96
N ASN A 41 -8.75 -1.17 -4.78
CA ASN A 41 -8.64 -2.52 -5.37
C ASN A 41 -8.26 -3.64 -4.37
N LEU A 42 -7.94 -3.31 -3.10
CA LEU A 42 -7.65 -4.33 -2.09
C LEU A 42 -8.91 -4.91 -1.41
N GLY A 43 -10.09 -4.34 -1.68
CA GLY A 43 -11.35 -4.82 -1.10
C GLY A 43 -11.99 -5.94 -1.93
N ILE A 44 -11.97 -7.17 -1.41
CA ILE A 44 -12.67 -8.32 -2.02
C ILE A 44 -14.17 -8.26 -1.70
N LEU A 45 -14.48 -8.21 -0.40
CA LEU A 45 -15.83 -8.10 0.13
C LEU A 45 -15.85 -6.99 1.18
N PRO A 46 -16.61 -5.90 0.96
CA PRO A 46 -16.70 -4.81 1.92
C PRO A 46 -17.02 -5.32 3.32
N LYS A 47 -16.19 -4.96 4.30
CA LYS A 47 -16.33 -5.32 5.72
C LYS A 47 -16.26 -6.82 6.04
N LYS A 48 -15.76 -7.66 5.13
CA LYS A 48 -15.58 -9.11 5.37
C LYS A 48 -14.20 -9.63 5.01
N LYS A 49 -13.79 -9.44 3.76
CA LYS A 49 -12.54 -9.99 3.21
C LYS A 49 -11.82 -8.88 2.45
N SER A 50 -10.55 -8.70 2.73
CA SER A 50 -9.68 -7.77 2.02
C SER A 50 -8.31 -8.42 1.84
N TRP A 51 -7.62 -8.01 0.79
CA TRP A 51 -6.22 -8.36 0.60
C TRP A 51 -5.36 -7.69 1.69
N LEU A 52 -4.41 -8.44 2.22
CA LEU A 52 -3.36 -7.94 3.10
C LEU A 52 -2.09 -7.81 2.27
N LEU A 53 -1.58 -6.58 2.17
CA LEU A 53 -0.34 -6.30 1.46
C LEU A 53 0.82 -6.32 2.45
N ASN A 54 1.66 -7.35 2.34
CA ASN A 54 2.89 -7.45 3.11
C ASN A 54 4.06 -7.01 2.23
N LEU A 55 4.78 -6.00 2.70
CA LEU A 55 5.95 -5.46 2.02
C LEU A 55 7.17 -5.79 2.85
N ASP A 56 8.08 -6.58 2.30
CA ASP A 56 9.32 -6.97 2.95
C ASP A 56 10.52 -6.34 2.24
N VAL A 57 11.34 -5.63 3.01
CA VAL A 57 12.52 -4.91 2.51
C VAL A 57 13.75 -5.48 3.18
N LEU A 58 14.74 -5.86 2.36
CA LEU A 58 16.02 -6.39 2.82
C LEU A 58 17.13 -5.39 2.50
N VAL A 59 17.80 -4.90 3.54
CA VAL A 59 19.02 -4.10 3.40
C VAL A 59 20.21 -5.03 3.23
N LEU A 60 20.89 -4.90 2.09
CA LEU A 60 22.08 -5.71 1.76
C LEU A 60 23.40 -5.01 2.11
N SER A 61 23.45 -3.70 1.85
CA SER A 61 24.60 -2.84 2.10
C SER A 61 24.10 -1.48 2.53
N ASP A 62 24.76 -0.90 3.53
CA ASP A 62 24.55 0.49 3.91
C ASP A 62 25.75 1.34 3.44
N ALA A 63 25.44 2.45 2.79
CA ALA A 63 26.42 3.43 2.33
C ALA A 63 25.99 4.87 2.66
N GLY A 64 24.95 5.04 3.49
CA GLY A 64 24.30 6.31 3.78
C GLY A 64 22.93 6.44 3.11
N ASN A 65 22.14 7.38 3.63
CA ASN A 65 20.80 7.75 3.16
C ASN A 65 19.84 6.56 2.94
N ILE A 66 19.88 5.59 3.85
CA ILE A 66 19.12 4.35 3.69
C ILE A 66 17.61 4.56 3.66
N LEU A 67 17.12 5.60 4.36
CA LEU A 67 15.70 5.91 4.46
C LEU A 67 15.12 6.24 3.08
N ASP A 68 15.78 7.10 2.31
CA ASP A 68 15.33 7.47 0.98
C ASP A 68 15.36 6.27 0.03
N ALA A 69 16.42 5.45 0.12
CA ALA A 69 16.49 4.20 -0.63
C ALA A 69 15.36 3.23 -0.27
N LEU A 70 15.03 3.08 1.02
CA LEU A 70 13.94 2.21 1.48
C LEU A 70 12.57 2.68 0.96
N PHE A 71 12.28 3.99 1.01
CA PHE A 71 11.03 4.53 0.47
C PHE A 71 10.96 4.41 -1.05
N MET A 72 12.06 4.66 -1.77
CA MET A 72 12.12 4.48 -3.21
C MET A 72 11.91 3.01 -3.61
N ALA A 73 12.58 2.08 -2.92
CA ALA A 73 12.44 0.65 -3.16
C ALA A 73 11.01 0.16 -2.85
N SER A 74 10.45 0.60 -1.72
CA SER A 74 9.08 0.27 -1.34
C SER A 74 8.08 0.78 -2.39
N ARG A 75 8.24 2.02 -2.83
CA ARG A 75 7.40 2.61 -3.88
C ARG A 75 7.52 1.86 -5.20
N ALA A 76 8.72 1.47 -5.61
CA ALA A 76 8.94 0.71 -6.84
C ALA A 76 8.30 -0.69 -6.76
N ALA A 77 8.45 -1.38 -5.63
CA ALA A 77 7.81 -2.67 -5.39
C ALA A 77 6.29 -2.56 -5.46
N LEU A 78 5.70 -1.56 -4.78
CA LEU A 78 4.26 -1.30 -4.79
C LEU A 78 3.72 -0.87 -6.16
N TRP A 79 4.57 -0.25 -6.99
CA TRP A 79 4.22 0.08 -8.37
C TRP A 79 4.10 -1.18 -9.23
N ASP A 80 5.00 -2.12 -9.03
CA ASP A 80 5.07 -3.38 -9.76
C ASP A 80 4.01 -4.40 -9.31
N THR A 81 3.56 -4.32 -8.05
CA THR A 81 2.53 -5.23 -7.53
C THR A 81 1.27 -5.22 -8.39
N ARG A 82 0.87 -6.42 -8.82
CA ARG A 82 -0.41 -6.71 -9.46
C ARG A 82 -1.27 -7.51 -8.50
N VAL A 83 -2.52 -7.09 -8.34
CA VAL A 83 -3.50 -7.75 -7.47
C VAL A 83 -4.43 -8.58 -8.36
N PRO A 84 -4.65 -9.86 -8.05
CA PRO A 84 -5.59 -10.66 -8.83
C PRO A 84 -7.01 -10.13 -8.63
N ARG A 85 -7.76 -10.01 -9.73
CA ARG A 85 -9.16 -9.63 -9.71
C ARG A 85 -9.94 -10.64 -8.91
N THR A 86 -10.89 -10.15 -8.12
CA THR A 86 -11.78 -11.02 -7.34
C THR A 86 -13.22 -10.76 -7.74
N ARG A 87 -13.98 -11.83 -7.98
CA ARG A 87 -15.41 -11.75 -8.26
C ARG A 87 -16.17 -12.27 -7.05
N GLY A 88 -16.96 -11.40 -6.42
CA GLY A 88 -17.86 -11.83 -5.34
C GLY A 88 -18.89 -12.82 -5.88
N VAL A 89 -18.92 -14.02 -5.31
CA VAL A 89 -19.92 -15.05 -5.61
C VAL A 89 -21.05 -14.93 -4.58
N GLU A 90 -22.25 -14.68 -5.09
CA GLU A 90 -23.48 -14.75 -4.33
C GLU A 90 -24.07 -16.16 -4.44
N TYR A 91 -24.09 -16.90 -3.34
CA TYR A 91 -24.90 -18.11 -3.26
C TYR A 91 -26.37 -17.71 -3.15
N LYS A 92 -27.06 -17.60 -4.28
CA LYS A 92 -28.52 -17.63 -4.29
C LYS A 92 -28.95 -19.06 -3.99
N ALA A 93 -29.35 -19.32 -2.75
CA ALA A 93 -30.09 -20.54 -2.44
C ALA A 93 -31.31 -20.57 -3.37
N ARG A 94 -31.35 -21.55 -4.27
CA ARG A 94 -32.47 -21.75 -5.18
C ARG A 94 -33.71 -21.94 -4.30
N PRO A 95 -34.75 -21.10 -4.39
CA PRO A 95 -35.98 -21.36 -3.66
C PRO A 95 -36.46 -22.73 -4.14
N GLN A 96 -36.58 -23.66 -3.20
CA GLN A 96 -36.99 -25.03 -3.45
C GLN A 96 -38.46 -24.97 -3.92
N LYS A 97 -38.67 -24.90 -5.24
CA LYS A 97 -39.96 -25.27 -5.84
C LYS A 97 -40.11 -26.78 -5.67
N ALA A 98 -40.62 -27.20 -4.52
CA ALA A 98 -41.25 -28.51 -4.39
C ALA A 98 -42.71 -28.35 -4.83
N GLY A 99 -42.93 -28.55 -6.14
CA GLY A 99 -44.25 -28.87 -6.66
C GLY A 99 -44.69 -30.23 -6.09
N GLY A 100 -45.97 -30.33 -5.74
CA GLY A 100 -46.55 -31.49 -5.08
C GLY A 100 -46.85 -32.69 -5.98
N ASP A 101 -47.34 -33.77 -5.37
CA ASP A 101 -48.68 -34.30 -5.68
C ASP A 101 -49.24 -35.27 -4.61
N THR A 102 -50.56 -35.21 -4.43
CA THR A 102 -51.57 -36.21 -3.97
C THR A 102 -51.42 -37.03 -2.68
N THR A 103 -52.30 -36.76 -1.69
CA THR A 103 -53.54 -37.54 -1.34
C THR A 103 -53.92 -37.35 0.14
N ALA A 104 -55.08 -36.73 0.41
CA ALA A 104 -56.04 -37.15 1.46
C ALA A 104 -57.14 -36.10 1.69
N GLN A 105 -58.37 -36.54 1.40
CA GLN A 105 -59.68 -36.12 1.89
C GLN A 105 -59.80 -35.01 2.95
N GLY A 106 -60.73 -34.08 2.67
CA GLY A 106 -61.88 -33.84 3.55
C GLY A 106 -61.84 -32.57 4.40
N GLY A 107 -62.77 -31.65 4.13
CA GLY A 107 -63.18 -30.61 5.09
C GLY A 107 -63.50 -29.27 4.45
N ARG A 108 -64.79 -28.94 4.36
CA ARG A 108 -65.28 -27.59 4.12
C ARG A 108 -64.87 -26.69 5.29
N GLY A 109 -64.26 -25.56 5.00
CA GLY A 109 -63.92 -24.52 5.98
C GLY A 109 -63.56 -23.24 5.25
N ASP A 110 -64.51 -22.32 5.26
CA ASP A 110 -64.39 -20.90 5.00
C ASP A 110 -63.14 -20.28 5.68
N MET A 111 -62.32 -19.53 4.95
CA MET A 111 -61.44 -18.53 5.54
C MET A 111 -60.99 -17.52 4.48
N ASP A 112 -61.43 -16.29 4.73
CA ASP A 112 -61.14 -15.05 4.06
C ASP A 112 -59.64 -14.72 3.93
N VAL A 113 -59.38 -13.79 3.02
CA VAL A 113 -58.08 -13.28 2.59
C VAL A 113 -57.30 -12.67 3.76
N ASP A 114 -56.28 -13.37 4.27
CA ASP A 114 -55.29 -12.76 5.17
C ASP A 114 -54.23 -12.00 4.36
N GLU A 115 -54.45 -10.69 4.38
CA GLU A 115 -53.55 -9.56 4.21
C GLU A 115 -52.05 -9.88 4.38
N ASP A 116 -51.26 -9.57 3.34
CA ASP A 116 -49.79 -9.61 3.32
C ASP A 116 -49.19 -8.79 4.48
N THR A 117 -49.14 -9.39 5.67
CA THR A 117 -48.35 -8.90 6.79
C THR A 117 -46.90 -9.28 6.51
N GLN A 118 -46.20 -8.40 5.78
CA GLN A 118 -44.75 -8.44 5.68
C GLN A 118 -44.16 -8.51 7.08
N SER A 119 -43.68 -9.70 7.45
CA SER A 119 -42.93 -9.93 8.67
C SER A 119 -41.74 -8.98 8.70
N GLY A 120 -41.77 -7.99 9.59
CA GLY A 120 -40.68 -7.02 9.84
C GLY A 120 -39.41 -7.63 10.44
N PHE A 121 -39.23 -8.95 10.29
CA PHE A 121 -38.08 -9.73 10.73
C PHE A 121 -37.56 -10.64 9.60
N ASP A 122 -37.71 -10.22 8.34
CA ASP A 122 -37.11 -10.95 7.22
C ASP A 122 -35.61 -10.68 7.10
N THR A 123 -34.83 -11.44 7.86
CA THR A 123 -33.35 -11.49 7.77
C THR A 123 -32.84 -12.18 6.51
N ARG A 124 -33.72 -12.61 5.57
CA ARG A 124 -33.33 -13.27 4.31
C ARG A 124 -32.97 -12.31 3.18
N THR A 125 -33.15 -11.00 3.37
CA THR A 125 -32.73 -9.97 2.42
C THR A 125 -31.30 -9.47 2.66
N ILE A 126 -30.47 -10.22 3.38
CA ILE A 126 -29.03 -9.94 3.40
C ILE A 126 -28.43 -10.52 2.11
N HIS A 127 -28.40 -9.71 1.06
CA HIS A 127 -27.52 -9.86 -0.10
C HIS A 127 -26.06 -9.83 0.37
N LYS A 128 -25.58 -10.92 0.95
CA LYS A 128 -24.20 -11.09 1.39
C LYS A 128 -23.56 -12.09 0.44
N ALA A 129 -22.85 -11.59 -0.57
CA ALA A 129 -21.79 -12.36 -1.20
C ALA A 129 -20.94 -12.99 -0.08
N THR A 130 -20.92 -14.32 -0.02
CA THR A 130 -20.25 -15.11 1.02
C THR A 130 -18.87 -15.54 0.59
N ASP A 131 -18.62 -15.59 -0.72
CA ASP A 131 -17.38 -16.09 -1.27
C ASP A 131 -16.86 -15.29 -2.46
N PHE A 132 -15.64 -15.59 -2.92
CA PHE A 132 -15.05 -14.96 -4.09
C PHE A 132 -14.36 -15.99 -4.98
N GLU A 133 -14.46 -15.79 -6.28
CA GLU A 133 -13.70 -16.52 -7.29
C GLU A 133 -12.56 -15.64 -7.81
N LEU A 134 -11.43 -16.28 -8.11
CA LEU A 134 -10.29 -15.68 -8.79
C LEU A 134 -10.38 -16.07 -10.27
N PRO A 135 -10.92 -15.19 -11.15
CA PRO A 135 -10.94 -15.44 -12.59
C PRO A 135 -9.54 -15.42 -13.22
N ASP A 136 -8.56 -14.81 -12.55
CA ASP A 136 -7.23 -14.56 -13.12
C ASP A 136 -6.31 -15.77 -12.94
N TYR A 137 -5.74 -16.21 -14.07
CA TYR A 137 -4.63 -17.15 -14.08
C TYR A 137 -3.33 -16.36 -14.25
N TRP A 138 -2.46 -16.43 -13.24
CA TRP A 138 -1.07 -15.97 -13.29
C TRP A 138 -0.90 -14.44 -13.36
N ASP A 139 -0.53 -13.90 -14.52
CA ASP A 139 -0.07 -12.51 -14.72
C ASP A 139 -1.18 -11.51 -15.09
N GLU A 140 -2.44 -11.95 -15.10
CA GLU A 140 -3.61 -11.12 -15.45
C GLU A 140 -4.11 -10.21 -14.33
N GLY A 141 -3.37 -10.12 -13.22
CA GLY A 141 -3.71 -9.22 -12.11
C GLY A 141 -3.73 -7.75 -12.53
N GLU A 142 -4.66 -7.00 -11.95
CA GLU A 142 -4.77 -5.57 -12.18
C GLU A 142 -3.67 -4.82 -11.41
N PRO A 143 -3.12 -3.74 -11.98
CA PRO A 143 -2.42 -2.71 -11.23
C PRO A 143 -3.04 -2.37 -9.88
N LEU A 144 -2.19 -2.16 -8.88
CA LEU A 144 -2.64 -1.50 -7.67
C LEU A 144 -3.18 -0.10 -7.99
N ASP A 145 -4.37 0.21 -7.48
CA ASP A 145 -4.92 1.56 -7.57
C ASP A 145 -4.05 2.57 -6.81
N GLY A 146 -3.89 3.77 -7.36
CA GLY A 146 -3.14 4.84 -6.68
C GLY A 146 -1.61 4.69 -6.74
N ARG A 147 -1.07 3.94 -7.70
CA ARG A 147 0.37 3.80 -8.00
C ARG A 147 1.21 5.08 -7.88
N ALA A 148 0.68 6.22 -8.33
CA ALA A 148 1.38 7.50 -8.28
C ALA A 148 1.35 8.21 -6.91
N GLN A 149 0.49 7.76 -5.99
CA GLN A 149 0.22 8.39 -4.70
C GLN A 149 1.18 7.92 -3.62
N TRP A 150 1.94 6.84 -3.87
CA TRP A 150 2.92 6.34 -2.91
C TRP A 150 3.97 7.40 -2.55
N PRO A 151 4.27 7.58 -1.26
CA PRO A 151 5.12 8.66 -0.81
C PRO A 151 6.59 8.42 -1.17
N VAL A 152 7.32 9.51 -1.32
CA VAL A 152 8.79 9.55 -1.43
C VAL A 152 9.31 10.25 -0.20
N SER A 153 10.34 9.67 0.44
CA SER A 153 11.09 10.40 1.47
C SER A 153 12.24 11.18 0.87
N VAL A 154 12.54 12.30 1.51
CA VAL A 154 13.76 13.08 1.31
C VAL A 154 14.35 13.33 2.68
N THR A 155 15.62 12.96 2.85
CA THR A 155 16.37 13.17 4.08
C THR A 155 17.28 14.37 3.92
N LEU A 156 17.02 15.41 4.70
CA LEU A 156 17.82 16.64 4.75
C LEU A 156 18.79 16.56 5.94
N ASN A 157 20.08 16.54 5.67
CA ASN A 157 21.10 16.59 6.71
C ASN A 157 21.42 18.05 7.00
N LEU A 158 21.31 18.44 8.27
CA LEU A 158 21.38 19.83 8.70
C LEU A 158 22.70 20.08 9.42
N GLU A 159 23.56 20.88 8.80
CA GLU A 159 24.75 21.46 9.41
C GLU A 159 24.59 22.97 9.35
N HIS A 160 24.08 23.59 10.42
CA HIS A 160 23.73 25.02 10.40
C HIS A 160 24.87 25.88 9.82
N PRO A 161 24.64 26.70 8.77
CA PRO A 161 23.37 27.08 8.12
C PRO A 161 23.05 26.35 6.80
N ILE A 162 23.83 25.33 6.43
CA ILE A 162 23.71 24.59 5.17
C ILE A 162 22.93 23.29 5.37
N HIS A 163 22.24 22.86 4.31
CA HIS A 163 21.65 21.53 4.24
C HIS A 163 22.21 20.81 3.03
N PHE A 164 22.37 19.51 3.15
CA PHE A 164 22.76 18.67 2.03
C PHE A 164 21.90 17.41 1.99
N LEU A 165 21.79 16.89 0.77
CA LEU A 165 21.05 15.68 0.43
C LEU A 165 22.04 14.54 0.22
N ASP A 166 21.55 13.33 0.37
CA ASP A 166 22.32 12.11 0.06
C ASP A 166 23.64 12.02 0.83
N ALA A 167 23.55 12.17 2.15
CA ALA A 167 24.71 12.01 3.03
C ALA A 167 25.29 10.60 2.90
N THR A 168 26.58 10.54 2.62
CA THR A 168 27.37 9.33 2.77
C THR A 168 27.42 8.91 4.23
N ALA A 169 27.73 7.64 4.51
CA ALA A 169 27.83 7.13 5.88
C ALA A 169 28.76 7.97 6.79
N GLN A 170 29.79 8.61 6.23
CA GLN A 170 30.70 9.50 6.96
C GLN A 170 30.06 10.84 7.31
N GLU A 171 29.34 11.45 6.36
CA GLU A 171 28.62 12.71 6.56
C GLU A 171 27.43 12.52 7.50
N GLU A 172 26.78 11.36 7.41
CA GLU A 172 25.74 10.95 8.33
C GLU A 172 26.29 10.90 9.76
N ALA A 173 27.44 10.26 9.99
CA ALA A 173 28.09 10.23 11.30
C ALA A 173 28.52 11.61 11.82
N ALA A 174 28.87 12.54 10.92
CA ALA A 174 29.28 13.89 11.29
C ALA A 174 28.10 14.84 11.59
N THR A 175 26.90 14.54 11.08
CA THR A 175 25.74 15.42 11.22
C THR A 175 24.88 15.07 12.43
N PRO A 176 24.68 16.04 13.37
CA PRO A 176 23.93 15.79 14.58
C PRO A 176 22.41 15.83 14.37
N LEU A 177 21.93 16.49 13.31
CA LEU A 177 20.51 16.70 13.06
C LEU A 177 20.14 16.35 11.63
N ARG A 178 19.11 15.51 11.47
CA ARG A 178 18.58 15.09 10.18
C ARG A 178 17.07 15.25 10.18
N LEU A 179 16.53 15.73 9.08
CA LEU A 179 15.11 15.95 8.89
C LEU A 179 14.61 15.05 7.77
N LEU A 180 13.84 14.03 8.12
CA LEU A 180 13.15 13.18 7.16
C LEU A 180 11.77 13.77 6.85
N LEU A 181 11.49 13.94 5.55
CA LEU A 181 10.20 14.39 5.04
C LEU A 181 9.67 13.39 4.04
N ALA A 182 8.47 12.87 4.25
CA ALA A 182 7.80 11.99 3.30
C ALA A 182 6.62 12.71 2.65
N PHE A 183 6.66 12.86 1.32
CA PHE A 183 5.63 13.53 0.54
C PHE A 183 4.94 12.57 -0.42
N SER A 184 3.62 12.67 -0.49
CA SER A 184 2.78 12.02 -1.47
C SER A 184 2.30 13.04 -2.50
N PHE A 185 2.37 12.69 -3.79
CA PHE A 185 1.95 13.54 -4.90
C PHE A 185 0.76 12.93 -5.66
N PRO A 186 -0.46 12.97 -5.10
CA PRO A 186 -1.64 12.55 -5.81
C PRO A 186 -1.98 13.58 -6.90
N SER A 187 -1.69 13.30 -8.18
CA SER A 187 -2.16 14.09 -9.31
C SER A 187 -3.69 13.95 -9.41
N PRO A 188 -4.53 14.90 -8.92
CA PRO A 188 -4.56 16.33 -9.27
C PRO A 188 -4.55 17.32 -8.07
N ALA A 189 -4.13 16.90 -6.88
CA ALA A 189 -4.14 17.70 -5.65
C ALA A 189 -2.74 18.23 -5.26
N SER A 190 -2.70 19.15 -4.29
CA SER A 190 -1.47 19.63 -3.67
C SER A 190 -0.69 18.47 -3.02
N PRO A 191 0.64 18.55 -2.94
CA PRO A 191 1.43 17.55 -2.23
C PRO A 191 0.96 17.42 -0.79
N VAL A 192 0.82 16.18 -0.35
CA VAL A 192 0.43 15.86 1.02
C VAL A 192 1.68 15.34 1.73
N MET A 193 2.10 16.06 2.76
CA MET A 193 3.14 15.57 3.66
C MET A 193 2.54 14.44 4.50
N GLN A 194 3.02 13.22 4.29
CA GLN A 194 2.55 12.02 4.98
C GLN A 194 3.27 11.82 6.31
N ALA A 195 4.56 12.14 6.35
CA ALA A 195 5.35 12.04 7.57
C ALA A 195 6.43 13.12 7.60
N MET A 196 6.76 13.56 8.81
CA MET A 196 7.92 14.37 9.10
C MET A 196 8.55 13.81 10.38
N ARG A 197 9.85 13.50 10.34
CA ARG A 197 10.59 13.00 11.49
C ARG A 197 11.91 13.72 11.62
N MET A 198 12.17 14.24 12.81
CA MET A 198 13.47 14.78 13.17
C MET A 198 14.28 13.66 13.84
N LEU A 199 15.49 13.45 13.35
CA LEU A 199 16.42 12.44 13.84
C LEU A 199 17.67 13.15 14.35
N GLY A 200 18.10 12.78 15.56
CA GLY A 200 19.31 13.30 16.18
C GLY A 200 19.07 14.38 17.25
N PRO A 201 20.08 14.65 18.10
CA PRO A 201 20.01 15.63 19.16
C PRO A 201 20.17 17.05 18.60
N GLY A 202 19.06 17.77 18.47
CA GLY A 202 19.10 19.17 18.06
C GLY A 202 17.75 19.84 18.10
N GLU A 203 17.77 21.16 18.15
CA GLU A 203 16.58 22.00 18.06
C GLU A 203 16.61 22.77 16.74
N LEU A 204 15.43 22.95 16.15
CA LEU A 204 15.26 23.69 14.91
C LEU A 204 14.24 24.80 15.13
N ALA A 205 14.63 26.03 14.82
CA ALA A 205 13.70 27.15 14.86
C ALA A 205 12.56 26.93 13.84
N PRO A 206 11.30 27.19 14.22
CA PRO A 206 10.14 26.92 13.36
C PRO A 206 10.10 27.79 12.09
N SER A 207 10.80 28.93 12.07
CA SER A 207 11.00 29.73 10.85
C SER A 207 11.83 28.97 9.82
N HIS A 208 12.99 28.47 10.23
CA HIS A 208 13.90 27.73 9.37
C HIS A 208 13.29 26.38 8.92
N LEU A 209 12.53 25.73 9.79
CA LEU A 209 11.78 24.52 9.44
C LEU A 209 10.83 24.75 8.26
N LYS A 210 10.10 25.87 8.23
CA LYS A 210 9.17 26.18 7.12
C LYS A 210 9.91 26.38 5.80
N GLU A 211 11.10 26.97 5.84
CA GLU A 211 11.96 27.12 4.67
C GLU A 211 12.46 25.76 4.18
N LEU A 212 12.97 24.93 5.10
CA LEU A 212 13.45 23.58 4.81
C LEU A 212 12.36 22.66 4.26
N VAL A 213 11.12 22.77 4.77
CA VAL A 213 9.98 21.99 4.25
C VAL A 213 9.63 22.40 2.82
N LYS A 214 9.66 23.70 2.49
CA LYS A 214 9.43 24.17 1.12
C LYS A 214 10.50 23.69 0.16
N VAL A 215 11.75 23.75 0.59
CA VAL A 215 12.90 23.26 -0.19
C VAL A 215 12.81 21.73 -0.36
N GLY A 216 12.49 21.01 0.72
CA GLY A 216 12.27 19.56 0.70
C GLY A 216 11.10 19.14 -0.21
N GLU A 217 10.03 19.93 -0.27
CA GLU A 217 8.91 19.68 -1.21
C GLU A 217 9.38 19.79 -2.67
N GLN A 218 10.21 20.78 -2.99
CA GLN A 218 10.77 20.93 -4.33
C GLN A 218 11.62 19.72 -4.72
N TYR A 219 12.55 19.30 -3.86
CA TYR A 219 13.37 18.11 -4.11
C TYR A 219 12.52 16.84 -4.24
N ALA A 220 11.54 16.65 -3.35
CA ALA A 220 10.64 15.50 -3.41
C ALA A 220 9.82 15.47 -4.72
N ARG A 221 9.43 16.64 -5.25
CA ARG A 221 8.72 16.77 -6.52
C ARG A 221 9.60 16.40 -7.71
N GLU A 222 10.85 16.84 -7.71
CA GLU A 222 11.83 16.50 -8.75
C GLU A 222 12.12 14.99 -8.75
N ILE A 223 12.42 14.42 -7.58
CA ILE A 223 12.65 12.98 -7.41
C ILE A 223 11.40 12.18 -7.83
N SER A 224 10.21 12.60 -7.39
CA SER A 224 8.97 11.89 -7.74
C SER A 224 8.67 11.91 -9.23
N THR A 225 8.94 13.03 -9.90
CA THR A 225 8.78 13.16 -11.36
C THR A 225 9.76 12.25 -12.11
N ALA A 226 11.03 12.27 -11.71
CA ALA A 226 12.07 11.44 -12.31
C ALA A 226 11.80 9.95 -12.10
N LEU A 227 11.44 9.56 -10.87
CA LEU A 227 11.12 8.19 -10.51
C LEU A 227 9.88 7.68 -11.26
N ASN A 228 8.80 8.47 -11.32
CA ASN A 228 7.61 8.12 -12.09
C ASN A 228 7.92 7.91 -13.58
N SER A 229 8.82 8.72 -14.15
CA SER A 229 9.23 8.58 -15.54
C SER A 229 10.00 7.27 -15.76
N LYS A 230 10.92 6.93 -14.85
CA LYS A 230 11.69 5.69 -14.90
C LYS A 230 10.84 4.44 -14.69
N LEU A 231 9.90 4.48 -13.74
CA LEU A 231 8.97 3.37 -13.49
C LEU A 231 8.05 3.10 -14.70
N LYS A 232 7.59 4.16 -15.38
CA LYS A 232 6.81 4.01 -16.63
C LYS A 232 7.63 3.41 -17.76
N GLU A 233 8.86 3.89 -17.95
CA GLU A 233 9.79 3.35 -18.95
C GLU A 233 10.06 1.85 -18.71
N GLU A 234 10.25 1.47 -17.45
CA GLU A 234 10.47 0.09 -17.07
C GLU A 234 9.23 -0.81 -17.30
N ASP A 235 8.04 -0.32 -16.95
CA ASP A 235 6.77 -1.04 -17.18
C ASP A 235 6.56 -1.32 -18.69
N ILE A 236 6.84 -0.33 -19.56
CA ILE A 236 6.78 -0.52 -21.02
C ILE A 236 7.76 -1.62 -21.46
N ARG A 237 9.02 -1.56 -20.99
CA ARG A 237 10.05 -2.55 -21.34
C ARG A 237 9.66 -3.96 -20.90
N ARG A 238 9.06 -4.10 -19.72
CA ARG A 238 8.59 -5.40 -19.21
C ARG A 238 7.43 -5.95 -20.03
N ASN A 239 6.46 -5.12 -20.36
CA ASN A 239 5.32 -5.53 -21.19
C ASN A 239 5.76 -5.93 -22.62
N GLN A 240 6.80 -5.29 -23.16
CA GLN A 240 7.42 -5.71 -24.43
C GLN A 240 8.11 -7.07 -24.31
N LYS A 241 8.98 -7.27 -23.31
CA LYS A 241 9.64 -8.57 -23.06
C LYS A 241 8.65 -9.70 -22.82
N ALA A 242 7.57 -9.45 -22.09
CA ALA A 242 6.52 -10.44 -21.87
C ALA A 242 5.90 -10.87 -23.21
N ARG A 243 5.57 -9.90 -24.08
CA ARG A 243 5.04 -10.19 -25.43
C ARG A 243 6.01 -11.01 -26.27
N GLU A 244 7.30 -10.66 -26.26
CA GLU A 244 8.34 -11.41 -26.99
C GLU A 244 8.47 -12.86 -26.49
N ILE A 245 8.40 -13.08 -25.17
CA ILE A 245 8.44 -14.44 -24.58
C ILE A 245 7.20 -15.24 -24.98
N PHE A 246 6.01 -14.63 -25.00
CA PHE A 246 4.77 -15.29 -25.44
C PHE A 246 4.80 -15.63 -26.93
N GLU A 247 5.40 -14.79 -27.77
CA GLU A 247 5.59 -15.10 -29.20
C GLU A 247 6.59 -16.23 -29.43
N LEU A 248 7.60 -16.38 -28.57
CA LEU A 248 8.62 -17.45 -28.65
C LEU A 248 8.13 -18.82 -28.19
N HIS A 249 7.04 -18.88 -27.42
CA HIS A 249 6.44 -20.13 -26.91
C HIS A 249 5.20 -20.58 -27.72
N ARG A 250 4.97 -20.00 -28.90
CA ARG A 250 3.92 -20.40 -29.85
C ARG A 250 4.49 -21.23 -30.99
#